data_AF-A0A929X4F1-F1
#
_entry.id   AF-A0A929X4F1-F1
#
_cell.length_a   1.000
_cell.length_b   1.000
_cell.length_c   1.000
_cell.angle_alpha   90.00
_cell.angle_beta   90.00
_cell.angle_gamma   90.00
#
_symmetry.space_group_name_H-M   'P 1'
#
loop_
_entity.id
_entity.type
_entity.pdbx_description
1 polymer ?
#
loop_
_entity_poly.entity_id
_entity_poly.type
_entity_poly.pdbx_seq_one_letter_code
_entity_poly.pdbx_strand_id
1 'polypeptide(L)' 'MNSITQELKYKQSIVKYALRNGVTVASILYKKHRKMIYRYIDKYDGTILSFL' A
#
# COMPACT_ATOMS: atom_id res chain seq x y z
N MET A 1 16.35 6.79 -15.20
CA MET A 1 15.69 7.53 -14.10
C MET A 1 14.30 7.98 -14.55
N ASN A 2 13.44 7.01 -14.89
CA ASN A 2 12.00 7.15 -15.21
C ASN A 2 11.22 6.05 -14.46
N SER A 3 11.73 5.66 -13.30
CA SER A 3 11.58 4.31 -12.78
C SER A 3 10.69 4.36 -11.56
N ILE A 4 9.48 3.83 -11.68
CA ILE A 4 8.60 3.48 -10.57
C ILE A 4 9.47 3.00 -9.39
N THR A 5 9.52 3.79 -8.32
CA THR A 5 10.47 3.54 -7.22
C THR A 5 10.09 2.26 -6.48
N GLN A 6 11.07 1.61 -5.87
CA GLN A 6 10.83 0.41 -5.05
C GLN A 6 9.85 0.69 -3.90
N GLU A 7 9.85 1.92 -3.38
CA GLU A 7 8.92 2.36 -2.36
C GLU A 7 7.46 2.37 -2.86
N LEU A 8 7.20 2.86 -4.07
CA LEU A 8 5.84 2.89 -4.62
C LEU A 8 5.32 1.47 -4.88
N LYS A 9 6.17 0.56 -5.37
CA LYS A 9 5.82 -0.86 -5.52
C LYS A 9 5.52 -1.49 -4.17
N TYR A 10 6.32 -1.17 -3.16
CA TYR A 10 6.11 -1.67 -1.80
C TYR A 10 4.78 -1.19 -1.21
N LYS A 11 4.44 0.10 -1.36
CA LYS A 11 3.13 0.66 -0.97
C LYS A 11 1.98 -0.02 -1.71
N GLN A 12 2.12 -0.25 -3.02
CA GLN A 12 1.10 -0.96 -3.79
C GLN A 12 0.89 -2.40 -3.29
N SER A 13 1.96 -3.12 -2.98
CA SER A 13 1.86 -4.49 -2.43
C SER A 13 1.11 -4.51 -1.10
N ILE A 14 1.38 -3.56 -0.20
CA ILE A 14 0.66 -3.44 1.08
C ILE A 14 -0.84 -3.24 0.84
N VAL A 15 -1.21 -2.30 -0.04
CA VAL A 15 -2.62 -1.99 -0.34
C VAL A 15 -3.31 -3.17 -0.98
N LYS A 16 -2.72 -3.79 -2.02
CA LYS A 16 -3.30 -4.97 -2.68
C LYS A 16 -3.50 -6.13 -1.71
N TYR A 17 -2.56 -6.36 -0.81
CA TYR A 17 -2.68 -7.39 0.21
C TYR A 17 -3.78 -7.06 1.23
N ALA A 18 -3.85 -5.81 1.70
CA ALA A 18 -4.85 -5.33 2.65
C ALA A 18 -6.28 -5.38 2.08
N LEU A 19 -6.47 -5.05 0.81
CA LEU A 19 -7.76 -5.14 0.12
C LEU A 19 -8.26 -6.60 -0.01
N ARG A 20 -7.34 -7.58 -0.10
CA ARG A 20 -7.67 -9.01 -0.22
C ARG A 20 -7.86 -9.71 1.12
N ASN A 21 -7.03 -9.39 2.11
CA ASN A 21 -6.93 -10.15 3.37
C ASN A 21 -7.34 -9.34 4.62
N GLY A 22 -7.63 -8.06 4.46
CA GLY A 22 -7.94 -7.14 5.55
C GLY A 22 -6.74 -6.40 6.12
N VAL A 23 -7.02 -5.21 6.67
CA VAL A 23 -6.01 -4.26 7.16
C VAL A 23 -5.28 -4.76 8.42
N THR A 24 -5.94 -5.56 9.26
CA THR A 24 -5.33 -6.11 10.48
C THR A 24 -4.18 -7.06 10.16
N VAL A 25 -4.40 -8.03 9.26
CA VAL A 25 -3.36 -8.99 8.85
C VAL A 25 -2.24 -8.27 8.10
N ALA A 26 -2.58 -7.32 7.22
CA ALA A 26 -1.60 -6.50 6.53
C ALA A 26 -0.71 -5.68 7.49
N SER A 27 -1.31 -5.14 8.56
CA SER A 27 -0.59 -4.37 9.57
C SER A 27 0.47 -5.19 10.29
N ILE A 28 0.14 -6.45 10.62
CA ILE A 28 1.07 -7.40 11.26
C ILE A 28 2.18 -7.78 10.28
N LEU A 29 1.81 -8.21 9.06
CA LEU A 29 2.75 -8.71 8.05
C LEU A 29 3.79 -7.65 7.64
N TYR A 30 3.32 -6.45 7.33
CA TYR A 30 4.17 -5.37 6.84
C TYR A 30 4.73 -4.47 7.95
N LYS A 31 4.40 -4.76 9.21
CA LYS A 31 4.79 -3.94 10.38
C LYS A 31 4.46 -2.45 10.17
N LYS A 32 3.26 -2.19 9.64
CA LYS A 32 2.75 -0.83 9.39
C LYS A 32 1.51 -0.57 10.21
N HIS A 33 1.39 0.63 10.74
CA HIS A 33 0.18 1.05 11.48
C HIS A 33 -1.04 1.01 10.57
N ARG A 34 -2.15 0.44 11.08
CA ARG A 34 -3.44 0.37 10.38
C ARG A 34 -3.88 1.72 9.80
N LYS A 35 -3.68 2.83 10.52
CA LYS A 35 -3.98 4.20 10.06
C LYS A 35 -3.24 4.58 8.76
N MET A 36 -1.99 4.17 8.60
CA MET A 36 -1.24 4.42 7.36
C MET A 36 -1.76 3.58 6.21
N ILE A 37 -2.11 2.32 6.47
CA ILE A 37 -2.66 1.42 5.46
C ILE A 37 -4.00 1.96 4.95
N TYR A 38 -4.87 2.46 5.84
CA TYR A 38 -6.11 3.13 5.43
C TYR A 38 -5.86 4.36 4.56
N ARG A 39 -4.88 5.22 4.90
CA ARG A 39 -4.50 6.36 4.05
C ARG A 39 -4.00 5.93 2.67
N TYR A 40 -3.24 4.84 2.60
CA TYR A 40 -2.78 4.30 1.33
C TYR A 40 -3.93 3.71 0.51
N ILE A 41 -4.89 3.03 1.14
CA ILE A 41 -6.09 2.52 0.47
C ILE A 41 -6.93 3.69 -0.07
N ASP A 42 -7.14 4.73 0.73
CA ASP A 42 -7.92 5.92 0.36
C ASP A 42 -7.31 6.66 -0.84
N LYS A 43 -5.97 6.73 -0.90
CA LYS A 43 -5.25 7.32 -2.04
C LYS A 43 -5.22 6.42 -3.28
N TYR A 44 -5.43 5.11 -3.15
CA TYR A 44 -5.13 4.14 -4.19
C TYR A 44 -6.24 4.03 -5.25
N ASP A 45 -5.97 4.57 -6.43
CA ASP A 45 -6.86 4.56 -7.61
C ASP A 45 -6.72 3.29 -8.49
N GLY A 46 -5.91 2.32 -8.06
CA GLY A 46 -5.58 1.12 -8.83
C GLY A 46 -4.22 1.18 -9.54
N THR A 47 -3.58 2.34 -9.62
CA THR A 47 -2.27 2.54 -10.23
C THR A 47 -1.16 2.75 -9.19
N ILE A 48 0.09 2.46 -9.54
CA ILE A 48 1.25 2.74 -8.65
C ILE A 48 1.50 4.25 -8.50
N LEU A 49 1.10 5.02 -9.51
CA LEU A 49 1.30 6.48 -9.55
C LEU A 49 0.47 7.21 -8.50
N SER A 50 -0.61 6.60 -8.01
CA SER A 50 -1.37 7.14 -6.86
C SER A 50 -0.52 7.44 -5.62
N PHE A 51 0.63 6.79 -5.45
CA PHE A 51 1.50 7.02 -4.29
C PHE A 51 2.53 8.14 -4.48
N LEU A 52 2.66 8.70 -5.68
CA LEU A 52 3.42 9.93 -5.94
C LEU A 52 2.69 11.14 -5.33
#